data_AF-A0A558A7U9-F1
#
_entry.id   AF-A0A558A7U9-F1
#
_cell.length_a   1.000
_cell.length_b   1.000
_cell.length_c   1.000
_cell.angle_alpha   90.00
_cell.angle_beta   90.00
_cell.angle_gamma   90.00
#
_symmetry.space_group_name_H-M   'P 1'
#
loop_
_entity.id
_entity.type
_entity.pdbx_description
1 polymer ?
#
loop_
_entity_poly.entity_id
_entity_poly.type
_entity_poly.pdbx_seq_one_letter_code
_entity_poly.pdbx_strand_id
1 'polypeptide(L)'
;MELDKVGAKLLFQLFTDREERRAIAIATNAPFSEWPKTFTDQRLCRAVIDRMTFNGTIIETGSESYRAQSTQARLQEQQLAASENDGLIGALNRP
;
A
#
# COMPACT_ATOMS: atom_id res chain seq x y z
N MET A 1 -8.63 12.67 -4.03
CA MET A 1 -9.73 11.68 -3.96
C MET A 1 -10.36 11.87 -2.59
N GLU A 2 -11.42 12.67 -2.53
CA GLU A 2 -12.15 12.90 -1.28
C GLU A 2 -13.16 11.76 -1.11
N LEU A 3 -13.28 11.23 0.10
CA LEU A 3 -14.33 10.28 0.41
C LEU A 3 -15.67 11.02 0.34
N ASP A 4 -16.65 10.51 -0.39
CA ASP A 4 -18.01 11.09 -0.36
C ASP A 4 -18.64 10.88 1.03
N LYS A 5 -19.55 11.76 1.44
CA LYS A 5 -20.23 11.73 2.75
C LYS A 5 -20.93 10.40 3.00
N VAL A 6 -21.50 9.79 1.97
CA VAL A 6 -22.15 8.47 2.07
C VAL A 6 -21.10 7.39 2.35
N GLY A 7 -19.98 7.40 1.63
CA GLY A 7 -18.86 6.48 1.85
C GLY A 7 -18.26 6.60 3.25
N ALA A 8 -18.10 7.82 3.75
CA ALA A 8 -17.63 8.10 5.10
C ALA A 8 -18.54 7.50 6.18
N LYS A 9 -19.86 7.64 6.00
CA LYS A 9 -20.85 7.09 6.93
C LYS A 9 -20.85 5.56 6.95
N LEU A 10 -20.72 4.92 5.78
CA LEU A 10 -20.64 3.46 5.68
C LEU A 10 -19.37 2.91 6.35
N LEU A 11 -18.23 3.55 6.13
CA LEU A 11 -16.98 3.21 6.81
C LEU A 11 -17.11 3.35 8.33
N PHE A 12 -17.71 4.43 8.81
CA PHE A 12 -17.96 4.61 10.24
C PHE A 12 -18.88 3.55 10.82
N GLN A 13 -19.96 3.18 10.11
CA GLN A 13 -20.84 2.09 10.53
C GLN A 13 -20.08 0.77 10.62
N LEU A 14 -19.24 0.45 9.64
CA LEU A 14 -18.41 -0.75 9.68
C LEU A 14 -17.47 -0.75 10.90
N PHE A 15 -16.80 0.37 11.17
CA PHE A 15 -15.91 0.48 12.34
C PHE A 15 -16.68 0.31 13.63
N THR A 16 -17.81 0.99 13.79
CA THR A 16 -18.63 0.94 15.00
C THR A 16 -19.22 -0.45 15.23
N ASP A 17 -19.66 -1.13 14.17
CA ASP A 17 -20.29 -2.45 14.30
C ASP A 17 -19.28 -3.58 14.58
N ARG A 18 -17.99 -3.32 14.29
CA ARG A 18 -16.88 -4.24 14.52
C ARG A 18 -16.09 -3.92 15.79
N GLU A 19 -16.15 -2.67 16.25
CA GLU A 19 -15.59 -2.20 17.51
C GLU A 19 -15.95 -3.17 18.63
N GLU A 20 -14.93 -3.64 19.35
CA GLU A 20 -15.04 -4.58 20.48
C GLU A 20 -15.69 -5.94 20.20
N ARG A 21 -16.10 -6.22 18.96
CA ARG A 21 -16.74 -7.48 18.56
C ARG A 21 -15.84 -8.36 17.71
N ARG A 22 -15.05 -7.78 16.80
CA ARG A 22 -14.20 -8.53 15.85
C ARG A 22 -12.95 -7.73 15.50
N ALA A 23 -11.85 -8.43 15.24
CA ALA A 23 -10.61 -7.80 14.78
C ALA A 23 -10.77 -7.16 13.39
N ILE A 24 -10.12 -6.02 13.19
CA ILE A 24 -10.02 -5.30 11.91
C ILE A 24 -8.55 -5.06 11.63
N ALA A 25 -8.10 -5.40 10.42
CA ALA A 25 -6.76 -5.05 9.93
C ALA A 25 -6.90 -3.97 8.85
N ILE A 26 -6.09 -2.90 8.96
CA ILE A 26 -6.10 -1.78 8.02
C ILE A 26 -4.67 -1.54 7.55
N ALA A 27 -4.51 -1.44 6.24
CA ALA A 27 -3.28 -0.97 5.61
C ALA A 27 -3.53 0.44 5.07
N THR A 28 -2.71 1.40 5.52
CA THR A 28 -2.73 2.77 5.03
C THR A 28 -1.33 3.16 4.59
N ASN A 29 -1.24 3.85 3.45
CA ASN A 29 -0.01 4.48 2.98
C ASN A 29 0.14 5.93 3.50
N ALA A 30 -0.88 6.47 4.15
CA ALA A 30 -0.88 7.79 4.76
C ALA A 30 -0.81 7.69 6.29
N PRO A 31 -0.01 8.54 6.96
CA PRO A 31 0.01 8.62 8.41
C PRO A 31 -1.32 9.16 8.95
N PHE A 32 -1.66 8.85 10.20
CA PHE A 32 -2.92 9.29 10.82
C PHE A 32 -3.10 10.82 10.84
N SER A 33 -2.01 11.59 10.81
CA SER A 33 -2.03 13.05 10.69
C SER A 33 -2.63 13.56 9.38
N GLU A 34 -2.59 12.75 8.32
CA GLU A 34 -3.11 13.11 6.99
C GLU A 34 -4.54 12.61 6.74
N TRP A 35 -5.04 11.69 7.56
CA TRP A 35 -6.40 11.16 7.43
C TRP A 35 -7.50 12.24 7.47
N PRO A 36 -7.41 13.32 8.26
CA PRO A 36 -8.38 14.42 8.19
C PRO A 36 -8.52 15.08 6.82
N LYS A 37 -7.54 14.91 5.90
CA LYS A 37 -7.63 15.40 4.52
C LYS A 37 -8.39 14.42 3.60
N THR A 38 -8.42 13.14 3.95
CA THR A 38 -9.08 12.08 3.17
C THR A 38 -10.55 11.94 3.56
N PHE A 39 -10.86 12.07 4.85
CA PHE A 39 -12.23 12.04 5.37
C PHE A 39 -12.90 13.41 5.22
N THR A 40 -14.12 13.45 4.68
CA THR A 40 -14.93 14.68 4.54
C THR A 40 -15.29 15.33 5.88
N ASP A 41 -15.41 14.51 6.93
CA ASP A 41 -15.77 14.96 8.29
C ASP A 41 -14.61 14.69 9.25
N GLN A 42 -14.01 15.77 9.73
CA GLN A 42 -12.87 15.73 10.65
C GLN A 42 -13.23 15.13 12.03
N ARG A 43 -14.46 15.31 12.50
CA ARG A 43 -14.92 14.72 13.77
C ARG A 43 -15.04 13.21 13.63
N LEU A 44 -15.61 12.76 12.51
CA LEU A 44 -15.73 11.34 12.19
C LEU A 44 -14.36 10.67 12.08
N CYS A 45 -13.43 11.31 11.38
CA CYS A 45 -12.05 10.84 11.23
C CYS A 45 -11.37 10.60 12.58
N ARG A 46 -11.40 11.60 13.47
CA ARG A 46 -10.85 11.47 14.83
C ARG A 46 -11.51 10.34 15.61
N ALA A 47 -12.83 10.22 15.53
CA ALA A 47 -13.58 9.18 16.21
C ALA A 47 -13.22 7.76 15.72
N VAL A 48 -12.88 7.59 14.45
CA VAL A 48 -12.40 6.31 13.90
C VAL A 48 -10.97 6.01 14.36
N ILE A 49 -10.07 6.99 14.26
CA ILE A 49 -8.67 6.83 14.67
C ILE A 49 -8.60 6.43 16.15
N ASP A 50 -9.30 7.15 17.01
CA ASP A 50 -9.35 6.90 18.45
C ASP A 50 -9.72 5.44 18.76
N ARG A 51 -10.83 4.96 18.18
CA ARG A 51 -11.30 3.57 18.32
C ARG A 51 -10.31 2.53 17.83
N MET A 52 -9.70 2.77 16.68
CA MET A 52 -8.70 1.85 16.12
C MET A 52 -7.44 1.77 16.99
N THR A 53 -7.03 2.88 17.59
CA THR A 53 -5.82 2.95 18.41
C THR A 53 -6.01 2.46 19.84
N PHE A 54 -7.25 2.38 20.34
CA PHE A 54 -7.54 1.99 21.72
C PHE A 54 -7.01 0.60 22.09
N ASN A 55 -7.24 -0.41 21.24
CA ASN A 55 -6.74 -1.78 21.42
C ASN A 55 -6.06 -2.33 20.16
N GLY A 56 -5.40 -1.45 19.40
CA GLY A 56 -4.75 -1.76 18.14
C GLY A 56 -3.24 -1.90 18.27
N THR A 57 -2.64 -2.74 17.43
CA THR A 57 -1.19 -2.77 17.23
C THR A 57 -0.85 -2.07 15.92
N ILE A 58 0.01 -1.05 15.98
CA ILE A 58 0.50 -0.35 14.79
C ILE A 58 1.74 -1.07 14.30
N ILE A 59 1.72 -1.50 13.03
CA ILE A 59 2.86 -2.11 12.36
C ILE A 59 3.32 -1.15 11.26
N GLU A 60 4.50 -0.58 11.43
CA GLU A 60 5.12 0.24 10.40
C GLU A 60 5.77 -0.66 9.37
N THR A 61 5.11 -0.81 8.22
CA THR A 61 5.73 -1.41 7.04
C THR A 61 6.74 -0.42 6.47
N GLY A 62 8.00 -0.85 6.34
CA GLY A 62 9.08 -0.02 5.83
C GLY A 62 8.84 0.53 4.41
N SER A 63 9.84 1.24 3.89
CA SER A 63 9.76 1.96 2.61
C SER A 63 10.04 1.08 1.38
N GLU A 64 10.31 -0.21 1.56
CA GLU A 64 10.65 -1.10 0.45
C GLU A 64 9.41 -1.54 -0.33
N SER A 65 9.33 -1.08 -1.57
CA SER A 65 8.28 -1.52 -2.50
C SER A 65 8.65 -2.87 -3.12
N TYR A 66 7.98 -3.92 -2.68
CA TYR A 66 8.11 -5.26 -3.27
C TYR A 66 7.81 -5.27 -4.78
N ARG A 67 6.86 -4.43 -5.24
CA ARG A 67 6.53 -4.28 -6.67
C ARG A 67 7.69 -3.70 -7.47
N ALA A 68 8.43 -2.75 -6.90
CA ALA A 68 9.58 -2.13 -7.55
C ALA A 68 10.74 -3.13 -7.64
N GLN A 69 11.03 -3.85 -6.55
CA GLN A 69 12.06 -4.90 -6.53
C GLN A 69 11.78 -5.99 -7.57
N SER A 70 10.54 -6.50 -7.63
CA SER A 70 10.14 -7.50 -8.64
C SER A 70 10.27 -6.99 -10.08
N THR A 71 9.98 -5.71 -10.31
CA THR A 71 10.15 -5.11 -11.65
C THR A 71 11.63 -4.97 -12.02
N GLN A 72 12.47 -4.55 -11.08
CA GLN A 72 13.92 -4.44 -11.30
C GLN A 72 14.57 -5.80 -11.59
N ALA A 73 14.20 -6.85 -10.83
CA ALA A 73 14.69 -8.21 -11.05
C ALA A 73 14.37 -8.70 -12.47
N ARG A 74 13.12 -8.54 -12.91
CA ARG A 74 12.69 -8.91 -14.27
C ARG A 74 13.41 -8.12 -15.37
N LEU A 75 13.70 -6.85 -15.14
CA LEU A 75 14.47 -6.03 -16.09
C LEU A 75 15.94 -6.48 -16.17
N GLN A 76 16.55 -6.87 -15.05
CA GLN A 76 17.91 -7.41 -15.03
C GLN A 76 18.01 -8.75 -15.76
N GLU A 77 17.07 -9.67 -15.56
CA GLU A 77 17.03 -10.95 -16.28
C GLU A 77 16.92 -10.75 -17.80
N GLN A 78 16.10 -9.78 -18.25
CA GLN A 78 15.99 -9.45 -19.67
C GLN A 78 17.26 -8.83 -20.24
N GLN A 79 17.97 -8.00 -19.46
CA GLN A 79 19.27 -7.43 -19.88
C GLN A 79 20.36 -8.49 -19.95
N LEU A 80 20.41 -9.42 -18.99
CA LEU A 80 21.32 -10.55 -19.00
C LEU A 80 21.07 -11.43 -20.23
N ALA A 81 19.82 -11.81 -20.49
CA ALA A 81 19.45 -12.60 -21.67
C ALA A 81 19.74 -11.87 -23.00
N ALA A 82 19.56 -10.55 -23.06
CA ALA A 82 19.92 -9.75 -24.23
C ALA A 82 21.44 -9.71 -24.46
N SER A 83 22.24 -9.59 -23.38
CA SER A 83 23.70 -9.55 -23.47
C SER A 83 24.32 -10.90 -23.84
N GLU A 84 23.74 -12.02 -23.38
CA GLU A 84 24.18 -13.37 -23.77
C GLU A 84 23.91 -13.65 -25.25
N ASN A 85 22.75 -13.20 -25.76
CA ASN A 85 22.39 -13.41 -27.16
C ASN A 85 23.28 -12.57 -28.09
N ASP A 86 23.65 -11.36 -27.70
CA ASP A 86 24.56 -10.48 -28.46
C ASP A 86 26.01 -11.02 -28.46
N GLY A 87 26.45 -11.62 -27.34
CA GLY A 87 27.75 -12.29 -27.24
C GLY A 87 27.86 -13.55 -28.10
N LEU A 88 26.78 -14.33 -28.21
CA LEU A 88 26.70 -15.51 -29.09
C LEU A 88 26.70 -15.13 -30.57
N ILE A 89 25.95 -14.10 -30.96
CA ILE A 89 25.94 -13.57 -32.33
C ILE A 89 27.31 -12.99 -32.70
N GLY A 90 27.96 -12.26 -31.78
CA GLY A 90 29.32 -11.73 -31.97
C GLY A 90 30.42 -12.80 -32.03
N ALA A 91 30.25 -13.95 -31.37
CA ALA A 91 31.18 -15.08 -31.44
C ALA A 91 31.02 -15.89 -32.74
N LEU A 92 29.81 -15.99 -33.28
CA LEU A 92 29.52 -16.66 -34.55
C LEU A 92 29.94 -15.84 -35.78
N ASN A 93 30.14 -14.53 -35.64
CA ASN A 93 30.52 -13.63 -36.73
C ASN A 93 32.01 -13.23 -36.74
N ARG A 94 32.87 -13.99 -36.05
CA ARG A 94 34.32 -13.84 -36.17
C ARG A 94 34.80 -14.53 -37.47
N PRO A 95 35.56 -13.83 -38.33
CA PRO A 95 36.03 -14.38 -39.61
C PRO A 95 37.03 -15.53 -39.42
#